data_AF-A0A380FGY0-F1
#
_entry.id   AF-A0A380FGY0-F1
#
_cell.length_a   1.000
_cell.length_b   1.000
_cell.length_c   1.000
_cell.angle_alpha   90.00
_cell.angle_beta   90.00
_cell.angle_gamma   90.00
#
_symmetry.space_group_name_H-M   'P 1'
#
loop_
_entity.id
_entity.type
_entity.pdbx_description
1 polymer ?
#
loop_
_entity_poly.entity_id
_entity_poly.type
_entity_poly.pdbx_seq_one_letter_code
_entity_poly.pdbx_strand_id
1 'polypeptide(L)'
;MKEPAIRVKFTNFYIIAVMILAVLVSFVFTRNQIYFEDHVNRANRFYATSSLYDSQLQQQLVKAMNASKKADERIDWRVNEQDNTPMYQHFKGMSVYSSIFDHNILDYYYDDLQINLKNESVSRYQSTNGRQNVASLFSERFLMLKSYQSNVPYYFKKIKSRGQYQIYENTLNLPTVRVTNKVYRAEGLYNPIDREHAMLDGIVISHKGENYPQKAKNLLNSTTMSHKNIKLRQNHRIQLTKATGSLQLKIPKNIRQQYKDFLLIINS
;
A
#
# COMPACT_ATOMS: atom_id res chain seq x y z
N MET A 1 -40.30 -5.41 48.55
CA MET A 1 -41.36 -5.31 47.52
C MET A 1 -41.09 -6.37 46.46
N LYS A 2 -42.00 -7.33 46.25
CA LYS A 2 -41.86 -8.36 45.21
C LYS A 2 -42.18 -7.70 43.86
N GLU A 3 -41.25 -7.74 42.90
CA GLU A 3 -41.59 -7.33 41.52
C GLU A 3 -42.77 -8.17 41.03
N PRO A 4 -43.75 -7.57 40.33
CA PRO A 4 -44.90 -8.30 39.85
C PRO A 4 -44.42 -9.42 38.92
N ALA A 5 -44.82 -10.66 39.20
CA ALA A 5 -44.35 -11.87 38.52
C ALA A 5 -44.47 -11.81 36.98
N ILE A 6 -45.37 -10.97 36.48
CA ILE A 6 -45.55 -10.66 35.06
C ILE A 6 -44.30 -9.96 34.48
N ARG A 7 -43.74 -8.97 35.19
CA ARG A 7 -42.56 -8.21 34.75
C ARG A 7 -41.32 -9.10 34.69
N VAL A 8 -41.13 -9.98 35.68
CA VAL A 8 -40.04 -10.97 35.70
C VAL A 8 -40.17 -11.96 34.53
N LYS A 9 -41.39 -12.42 34.21
CA LYS A 9 -41.64 -13.31 33.06
C LYS A 9 -41.35 -12.62 31.71
N PHE A 10 -41.74 -11.35 31.56
CA PHE A 10 -41.43 -10.58 30.35
C PHE A 10 -39.93 -10.28 30.21
N THR A 11 -39.23 -10.00 31.32
CA THR A 11 -37.76 -9.84 31.32
C THR A 11 -37.06 -11.12 30.90
N ASN A 12 -37.48 -12.28 31.43
CA ASN A 12 -36.90 -13.57 31.03
C ASN A 12 -37.17 -13.88 29.55
N PHE A 13 -38.37 -13.60 29.05
CA PHE A 13 -38.69 -13.75 27.63
C PHE A 13 -37.83 -12.83 26.75
N TYR A 14 -37.65 -11.57 27.16
CA TYR A 14 -36.80 -10.62 26.45
C TYR A 14 -35.33 -11.07 26.43
N ILE A 15 -34.77 -11.53 27.56
CA ILE A 15 -33.41 -12.06 27.63
C ILE A 15 -33.24 -13.26 26.69
N ILE A 16 -34.19 -14.20 26.70
CA ILE A 16 -34.18 -15.37 25.81
C ILE A 16 -34.23 -14.92 24.34
N ALA A 17 -35.10 -13.97 24.00
CA ALA A 17 -35.21 -13.44 22.64
C ALA A 17 -33.90 -12.76 22.17
N VAL A 18 -33.25 -11.98 23.05
CA VAL A 18 -31.94 -11.35 22.77
C VAL A 18 -30.85 -12.41 22.59
N MET A 19 -30.81 -13.45 23.42
CA MET A 19 -29.86 -14.55 23.27
C MET A 19 -30.06 -15.31 21.96
N ILE A 20 -31.32 -15.62 21.60
CA ILE A 20 -31.65 -16.26 20.33
C ILE A 20 -31.22 -15.39 19.15
N LEU A 21 -31.51 -14.07 19.21
CA LEU A 21 -31.11 -13.13 18.18
C LEU A 21 -29.58 -13.06 18.04
N ALA A 22 -28.84 -13.01 19.15
CA ALA A 22 -27.38 -13.00 19.12
C ALA A 22 -26.81 -14.27 18.46
N VAL A 23 -27.35 -15.45 18.81
CA VAL A 23 -26.95 -16.72 18.20
C VAL A 23 -27.30 -16.75 16.71
N LEU A 24 -28.48 -16.29 16.31
CA LEU A 24 -28.89 -16.23 14.90
C LEU A 24 -28.00 -15.27 14.09
N VAL A 25 -27.70 -14.09 14.63
CA VAL A 25 -26.80 -13.12 14.00
C VAL A 25 -25.41 -13.72 13.86
N SER A 26 -24.86 -14.34 14.90
CA SER A 26 -23.57 -15.03 14.84
C SER A 26 -23.58 -16.16 13.81
N PHE A 27 -24.63 -16.98 13.77
CA PHE A 27 -24.73 -18.08 12.80
C PHE A 27 -24.80 -17.58 11.35
N VAL A 28 -25.65 -16.59 11.08
CA VAL A 28 -25.78 -15.97 9.75
C VAL A 28 -24.46 -15.30 9.35
N PHE A 29 -23.81 -14.59 10.27
CA PHE A 29 -22.51 -13.96 10.02
C PHE A 29 -21.43 -15.02 9.73
N THR A 30 -21.29 -16.04 10.57
CA THR A 30 -20.32 -17.12 10.39
C THR A 30 -20.55 -17.86 9.08
N ARG A 31 -21.80 -18.19 8.73
CA ARG A 31 -22.11 -18.86 7.45
C ARG A 31 -21.82 -17.97 6.24
N ASN A 32 -22.20 -16.70 6.29
CA ASN A 32 -22.16 -15.84 5.10
C ASN A 32 -20.89 -15.00 4.94
N GLN A 33 -20.12 -14.81 6.01
CA GLN A 33 -18.88 -14.01 5.99
C GLN A 33 -17.63 -14.87 6.21
N ILE A 34 -17.71 -15.94 7.01
CA ILE A 34 -16.55 -16.79 7.31
C ILE A 34 -16.53 -18.03 6.42
N TYR A 35 -17.64 -18.78 6.38
CA TYR A 35 -17.78 -20.02 5.60
C TYR A 35 -18.59 -19.86 4.31
N PHE A 36 -18.64 -18.65 3.77
CA PHE A 36 -19.23 -18.45 2.44
C PHE A 36 -18.49 -19.36 1.46
N GLU A 37 -19.21 -20.05 0.56
CA GLU A 37 -18.62 -21.06 -0.32
C GLU A 37 -17.40 -20.54 -1.07
N ASP A 38 -17.42 -19.26 -1.47
CA ASP A 38 -16.27 -18.61 -2.10
C ASP A 38 -15.06 -18.51 -1.15
N HIS A 39 -15.22 -18.23 0.15
CA HIS A 39 -14.08 -18.22 1.10
C HIS A 39 -13.51 -19.61 1.35
N VAL A 40 -14.37 -20.63 1.46
CA VAL A 40 -13.94 -22.02 1.65
C VAL A 40 -13.24 -22.56 0.39
N ASN A 41 -13.77 -22.25 -0.80
CA ASN A 41 -13.15 -22.61 -2.07
C ASN A 41 -11.81 -21.88 -2.32
N ARG A 42 -11.70 -20.63 -1.83
CA ARG A 42 -10.45 -19.85 -1.86
C ARG A 42 -9.39 -20.33 -0.87
N ALA A 43 -9.81 -20.93 0.23
CA ALA A 43 -8.94 -21.57 1.22
C ALA A 43 -8.49 -22.99 0.82
N ASN A 44 -8.35 -23.25 -0.49
CA ASN A 44 -7.88 -24.52 -1.03
C ASN A 44 -6.59 -24.30 -1.84
N ARG A 45 -5.65 -25.24 -1.76
CA ARG A 45 -4.40 -25.27 -2.54
C ARG A 45 -4.65 -25.08 -4.04
N PHE A 46 -5.77 -25.59 -4.57
CA PHE A 46 -6.18 -25.38 -5.96
C PHE A 46 -6.29 -23.89 -6.33
N TYR A 47 -6.81 -23.06 -5.44
CA TYR A 47 -6.97 -21.63 -5.68
C TYR A 47 -5.61 -20.93 -5.78
N ALA A 48 -4.70 -21.23 -4.85
CA ALA A 48 -3.35 -20.67 -4.82
C ALA A 48 -2.50 -21.04 -6.05
N THR A 49 -2.73 -22.22 -6.63
CA THR A 49 -2.03 -22.69 -7.85
C THR A 49 -2.85 -22.53 -9.13
N SER A 50 -4.01 -21.88 -9.06
CA SER A 50 -4.86 -21.69 -10.23
C SER A 50 -4.20 -20.75 -11.23
N SER A 51 -4.57 -20.85 -12.50
CA SER A 51 -4.07 -19.95 -13.55
C SER A 51 -4.35 -18.47 -13.28
N LEU A 52 -5.25 -18.15 -12.35
CA LEU A 52 -5.48 -16.78 -11.91
C LEU A 52 -4.29 -16.24 -11.10
N TYR A 53 -3.68 -17.07 -10.24
CA TYR A 53 -2.67 -16.71 -9.24
C TYR A 53 -1.25 -17.16 -9.56
N ASP A 54 -1.11 -18.21 -10.34
CA ASP A 54 0.21 -18.74 -10.71
C ASP A 54 0.18 -19.34 -12.13
N SER A 55 -0.27 -18.54 -13.09
CA SER A 55 -0.24 -18.96 -14.51
C SER A 55 1.18 -19.23 -14.99
N GLN A 56 1.30 -20.14 -15.95
CA GLN A 56 2.57 -20.39 -16.65
C GLN A 56 3.18 -19.10 -17.24
N LEU A 57 2.35 -18.16 -17.72
CA LEU A 57 2.84 -16.87 -18.20
C LEU A 57 3.46 -16.03 -17.06
N GLN A 58 2.80 -15.94 -15.90
CA GLN A 58 3.36 -15.23 -14.74
C GLN A 58 4.69 -15.86 -14.31
N GLN A 59 4.73 -17.19 -14.15
CA GLN A 59 5.96 -17.91 -13.79
C GLN A 59 7.09 -17.66 -14.78
N GLN A 60 6.83 -17.69 -16.09
CA GLN A 60 7.83 -17.41 -17.12
C GLN A 60 8.37 -15.98 -17.02
N LEU A 61 7.49 -15.00 -16.78
CA LEU A 61 7.88 -13.59 -16.65
C LEU A 61 8.69 -13.36 -15.37
N VAL A 62 8.24 -13.91 -14.23
CA VAL A 62 8.95 -13.84 -12.95
C VAL A 62 10.30 -14.52 -13.05
N LYS A 63 10.39 -15.73 -13.63
CA LYS A 63 11.66 -16.44 -13.82
C LYS A 63 12.63 -15.63 -14.69
N ALA A 64 12.14 -15.00 -15.75
CA ALA A 64 12.96 -14.15 -16.60
C ALA A 64 13.50 -12.92 -15.85
N MET A 65 12.65 -12.22 -15.08
CA MET A 65 13.07 -11.10 -14.24
C MET A 65 14.05 -11.52 -13.15
N ASN A 66 13.79 -12.66 -12.49
CA ASN A 66 14.62 -13.16 -11.40
C ASN A 66 16.01 -13.61 -11.89
N ALA A 67 16.10 -14.12 -13.12
CA ALA A 67 17.36 -14.50 -13.75
C ALA A 67 18.19 -13.31 -14.25
N SER A 68 17.56 -12.16 -14.53
CA SER A 68 18.25 -10.97 -15.06
C SER A 68 18.69 -9.96 -14.00
N LYS A 69 18.08 -9.98 -12.80
CA LYS A 69 18.47 -9.12 -11.69
C LYS A 69 19.60 -9.74 -10.85
N LYS A 70 20.24 -8.94 -10.01
CA LYS A 70 21.16 -9.43 -8.98
C LYS A 70 20.41 -10.20 -7.90
N ALA A 71 21.15 -11.03 -7.15
CA ALA A 71 20.58 -11.89 -6.11
C ALA A 71 19.77 -11.11 -5.06
N ASP A 72 20.20 -9.91 -4.66
CA ASP A 72 19.57 -9.11 -3.59
C ASP A 72 18.58 -8.06 -4.08
N GLU A 73 18.54 -7.82 -5.38
CA GLU A 73 17.54 -6.94 -5.99
C GLU A 73 16.14 -7.58 -5.91
N ARG A 74 15.12 -6.72 -5.89
CA ARG A 74 13.73 -7.12 -5.68
C ARG A 74 12.88 -6.87 -6.93
N ILE A 75 11.75 -7.57 -6.99
CA ILE A 75 10.71 -7.40 -8.01
C ILE A 75 9.45 -6.89 -7.30
N ASP A 76 8.89 -5.77 -7.74
CA ASP A 76 7.55 -5.36 -7.34
C ASP A 76 6.52 -6.00 -8.28
N TRP A 77 5.94 -7.09 -7.79
CA TRP A 77 4.89 -7.84 -8.48
C TRP A 77 3.98 -8.50 -7.46
N ARG A 78 2.68 -8.37 -7.69
CA ARG A 78 1.66 -9.13 -6.96
C ARG A 78 0.48 -9.47 -7.85
N VAL A 79 -0.12 -10.62 -7.58
CA VAL A 79 -1.36 -11.00 -8.25
C VAL A 79 -2.55 -10.41 -7.51
N ASN A 80 -3.22 -9.44 -8.14
CA ASN A 80 -4.39 -8.76 -7.58
C ASN A 80 -4.06 -8.15 -6.20
N GLU A 81 -4.80 -8.55 -5.16
CA GLU A 81 -4.61 -8.09 -3.78
C GLU A 81 -3.86 -9.15 -2.92
N GLN A 82 -3.16 -10.10 -3.54
CA GLN A 82 -2.42 -11.14 -2.81
C GLN A 82 -1.01 -10.68 -2.45
N ASP A 83 -0.83 -10.30 -1.20
CA ASP A 83 0.44 -9.76 -0.71
C ASP A 83 1.56 -10.80 -0.68
N ASN A 84 1.26 -12.09 -0.51
CA ASN A 84 2.27 -13.16 -0.45
C ASN A 84 2.71 -13.73 -1.82
N THR A 85 2.38 -13.07 -2.93
CA THR A 85 2.81 -13.49 -4.29
C THR A 85 4.31 -13.83 -4.39
N PRO A 86 5.25 -13.04 -3.82
CA PRO A 86 6.67 -13.36 -3.90
C PRO A 86 7.05 -14.70 -3.28
N MET A 87 6.38 -15.08 -2.19
CA MET A 87 6.61 -16.36 -1.51
C MET A 87 6.12 -17.53 -2.36
N TYR A 88 4.91 -17.42 -2.93
CA TYR A 88 4.32 -18.49 -3.76
C TYR A 88 5.03 -18.67 -5.09
N GLN A 89 5.50 -17.58 -5.70
CA GLN A 89 6.18 -17.60 -7.00
C GLN A 89 7.72 -17.59 -6.88
N HIS A 90 8.23 -17.77 -5.65
CA HIS A 90 9.66 -17.96 -5.34
C HIS A 90 10.60 -16.87 -5.88
N PHE A 91 10.32 -15.61 -5.55
CA PHE A 91 11.22 -14.48 -5.86
C PHE A 91 11.35 -13.50 -4.68
N LYS A 92 12.43 -12.73 -4.64
CA LYS A 92 12.56 -11.62 -3.67
C LYS A 92 11.67 -10.46 -4.11
N GLY A 93 10.60 -10.20 -3.36
CA GLY A 93 9.59 -9.21 -3.72
C GLY A 93 9.39 -8.07 -2.73
N MET A 94 8.41 -7.23 -3.04
CA MET A 94 8.04 -6.03 -2.28
C MET A 94 6.71 -6.15 -1.54
N SER A 95 6.16 -7.35 -1.39
CA SER A 95 4.88 -7.56 -0.71
C SER A 95 4.91 -8.80 0.16
N VAL A 96 4.29 -8.71 1.34
CA VAL A 96 4.08 -9.83 2.25
C VAL A 96 2.96 -9.50 3.24
N TYR A 97 2.20 -10.52 3.60
CA TYR A 97 1.24 -10.52 4.70
C TYR A 97 1.68 -11.54 5.76
N SER A 98 1.68 -11.12 7.01
CA SER A 98 2.02 -11.92 8.19
C SER A 98 1.26 -11.40 9.40
N SER A 99 0.69 -12.31 10.19
CA SER A 99 0.05 -11.97 11.47
C SER A 99 1.07 -11.50 12.53
N ILE A 100 2.35 -11.75 12.29
CA ILE A 100 3.46 -11.35 13.16
C ILE A 100 4.39 -10.49 12.29
N PHE A 101 4.23 -9.17 12.40
CA PHE A 101 5.21 -8.21 11.89
C PHE A 101 5.88 -7.49 13.04
N ASP A 102 7.16 -7.21 12.85
CA ASP A 102 7.86 -6.27 13.69
C ASP A 102 7.27 -4.87 13.48
N HIS A 103 6.77 -4.27 14.55
CA HIS A 103 6.24 -2.91 14.55
C HIS A 103 7.20 -1.91 13.90
N ASN A 104 8.52 -2.07 14.06
CA ASN A 104 9.51 -1.19 13.46
C ASN A 104 9.42 -1.14 11.92
N ILE A 105 9.03 -2.24 11.27
CA ILE A 105 8.85 -2.26 9.81
C ILE A 105 7.60 -1.45 9.43
N LEU A 106 6.54 -1.57 10.21
CA LEU A 106 5.27 -0.88 9.97
C LEU A 106 5.42 0.62 10.22
N ASP A 107 5.96 1.00 11.37
CA ASP A 107 6.23 2.40 11.74
C ASP A 107 7.13 3.05 10.68
N TYR A 108 8.13 2.31 10.20
CA TYR A 108 8.98 2.80 9.12
C TYR A 108 8.23 3.00 7.79
N TYR A 109 7.34 2.08 7.41
CA TYR A 109 6.58 2.17 6.15
C TYR A 109 5.49 3.24 6.18
N TYR A 110 4.73 3.29 7.28
CA TYR A 110 3.55 4.12 7.45
C TYR A 110 3.89 5.49 8.04
N ASP A 111 4.68 5.56 9.11
CA ASP A 111 4.91 6.82 9.82
C ASP A 111 6.09 7.58 9.23
N ASP A 112 7.24 6.92 9.07
CA ASP A 112 8.45 7.56 8.57
C ASP A 112 8.38 7.84 7.07
N LEU A 113 8.05 6.81 6.28
CA LEU A 113 7.99 6.95 4.84
C LEU A 113 6.64 7.50 4.37
N GLN A 114 5.54 7.25 5.06
CA GLN A 114 4.19 7.64 4.60
C GLN A 114 3.82 7.02 3.25
N ILE A 115 4.08 5.72 3.10
CA ILE A 115 3.66 4.97 1.91
C ILE A 115 2.16 4.66 2.02
N ASN A 116 1.36 5.38 1.23
CA ASN A 116 -0.09 5.14 1.19
C ASN A 116 -0.41 3.73 0.70
N LEU A 117 -1.08 2.93 1.51
CA LEU A 117 -1.63 1.64 1.10
C LEU A 117 -3.13 1.76 0.85
N LYS A 118 -3.64 1.15 -0.23
CA LYS A 118 -5.07 1.16 -0.56
C LYS A 118 -5.95 0.66 0.60
N ASN A 119 -5.46 -0.36 1.30
CA ASN A 119 -6.08 -0.91 2.49
C ASN A 119 -4.99 -0.93 3.56
N GLU A 120 -5.17 -0.23 4.68
CA GLU A 120 -4.22 -0.27 5.80
C GLU A 120 -4.38 -1.56 6.59
N SER A 121 -3.28 -2.08 7.13
CA SER A 121 -3.30 -3.20 8.08
C SER A 121 -1.94 -3.29 8.75
N VAL A 122 -1.95 -3.57 10.05
CA VAL A 122 -0.74 -3.90 10.84
C VAL A 122 -0.12 -5.23 10.45
N SER A 123 -0.69 -5.93 9.47
CA SER A 123 -0.29 -7.26 9.06
C SER A 123 0.20 -7.32 7.61
N ARG A 124 0.59 -6.18 7.01
CA ARG A 124 1.17 -6.16 5.65
C ARG A 124 2.07 -4.97 5.38
N TYR A 125 3.03 -5.20 4.47
CA TYR A 125 3.60 -4.14 3.64
C TYR A 125 3.53 -4.57 2.17
N GLN A 126 3.38 -3.61 1.27
CA GLN A 126 3.25 -3.86 -0.17
C GLN A 126 3.78 -2.65 -0.95
N SER A 127 4.64 -2.90 -1.94
CA SER A 127 5.05 -1.95 -3.01
C SER A 127 5.55 -0.58 -2.52
N THR A 128 6.26 0.15 -3.36
CA THR A 128 6.63 1.54 -3.04
C THR A 128 5.53 2.54 -3.35
N ASN A 129 4.36 2.06 -3.80
CA ASN A 129 3.23 2.85 -4.28
C ASN A 129 3.64 3.87 -5.37
N GLY A 130 4.56 3.47 -6.25
CA GLY A 130 5.02 4.31 -7.35
C GLY A 130 6.05 5.38 -6.94
N ARG A 131 6.70 5.24 -5.77
CA ARG A 131 7.73 6.18 -5.31
C ARG A 131 9.11 5.78 -5.79
N GLN A 132 9.63 6.52 -6.76
CA GLN A 132 10.93 6.26 -7.39
C GLN A 132 12.08 6.15 -6.38
N ASN A 133 12.20 7.11 -5.45
CA ASN A 133 13.31 7.14 -4.50
C ASN A 133 13.30 5.92 -3.58
N VAL A 134 12.12 5.58 -3.03
CA VAL A 134 11.93 4.40 -2.18
C VAL A 134 12.20 3.10 -2.96
N ALA A 135 11.71 3.00 -4.20
CA ALA A 135 11.95 1.85 -5.07
C ALA A 135 13.45 1.61 -5.25
N SER A 136 14.19 2.67 -5.58
CA SER A 136 15.65 2.61 -5.68
C SER A 136 16.33 2.25 -4.37
N LEU A 137 15.94 2.87 -3.25
CA LEU A 137 16.50 2.59 -1.91
C LEU A 137 16.29 1.14 -1.47
N PHE A 138 15.16 0.54 -1.85
CA PHE A 138 14.84 -0.87 -1.54
C PHE A 138 15.33 -1.86 -2.60
N SER A 139 16.21 -1.42 -3.50
CA SER A 139 16.78 -2.23 -4.58
C SER A 139 15.74 -2.88 -5.49
N GLU A 140 14.60 -2.20 -5.70
CA GLU A 140 13.57 -2.63 -6.65
C GLU A 140 14.08 -2.47 -8.09
N ARG A 141 14.43 -3.59 -8.72
CA ARG A 141 14.95 -3.62 -10.08
C ARG A 141 13.85 -3.64 -11.13
N PHE A 142 12.81 -4.43 -10.89
CA PHE A 142 11.70 -4.61 -11.83
C PHE A 142 10.36 -4.33 -11.18
N LEU A 143 9.50 -3.65 -11.92
CA LEU A 143 8.09 -3.45 -11.61
C LEU A 143 7.28 -4.16 -12.68
N MET A 144 6.44 -5.11 -12.28
CA MET A 144 5.48 -5.76 -13.18
C MET A 144 4.07 -5.27 -12.83
N LEU A 145 3.35 -4.81 -13.84
CA LEU A 145 1.98 -4.32 -13.71
C LEU A 145 1.08 -4.98 -14.74
N LYS A 146 -0.21 -5.03 -14.44
CA LYS A 146 -1.23 -5.28 -15.46
C LYS A 146 -1.42 -4.04 -16.32
N SER A 147 -1.78 -4.23 -17.59
CA SER A 147 -1.87 -3.17 -18.60
C SER A 147 -2.82 -2.02 -18.25
N TYR A 148 -3.81 -2.24 -17.39
CA TYR A 148 -4.73 -1.19 -16.92
C TYR A 148 -4.17 -0.37 -15.75
N GLN A 149 -3.07 -0.80 -15.12
CA GLN A 149 -2.43 -0.08 -14.02
C GLN A 149 -1.41 0.92 -14.59
N SER A 150 -1.41 2.13 -14.05
CA SER A 150 -0.60 3.24 -14.58
C SER A 150 0.35 3.88 -13.55
N ASN A 151 0.42 3.33 -12.33
CA ASN A 151 1.28 3.85 -11.28
C ASN A 151 2.75 3.43 -11.49
N VAL A 152 3.40 4.05 -12.48
CA VAL A 152 4.79 3.78 -12.87
C VAL A 152 5.64 5.00 -12.54
N PRO A 153 6.66 4.89 -11.67
CA PRO A 153 7.55 6.01 -11.37
C PRO A 153 8.35 6.46 -12.61
N TYR A 154 8.77 7.71 -12.67
CA TYR A 154 9.34 8.32 -13.89
C TYR A 154 10.55 7.57 -14.48
N TYR A 155 11.42 7.00 -13.65
CA TYR A 155 12.65 6.30 -14.07
C TYR A 155 12.48 4.79 -14.21
N PHE A 156 11.24 4.28 -14.18
CA PHE A 156 10.92 2.94 -14.61
C PHE A 156 10.62 2.93 -16.11
N LYS A 157 11.48 2.25 -16.89
CA LYS A 157 11.34 2.17 -18.35
C LYS A 157 10.77 0.83 -18.75
N LYS A 158 9.75 0.85 -19.61
CA LYS A 158 9.12 -0.37 -20.11
C LYS A 158 10.12 -1.15 -20.96
N ILE A 159 10.41 -2.38 -20.57
CA ILE A 159 11.33 -3.28 -21.29
C ILE A 159 10.61 -4.44 -21.97
N LYS A 160 9.40 -4.78 -21.51
CA LYS A 160 8.64 -5.92 -22.05
C LYS A 160 7.15 -5.73 -21.88
N SER A 161 6.39 -6.25 -22.83
CA SER A 161 4.94 -6.42 -22.74
C SER A 161 4.57 -7.82 -23.21
N ARG A 162 3.77 -8.55 -22.44
CA ARG A 162 3.32 -9.89 -22.84
C ARG A 162 1.95 -10.21 -22.21
N GLY A 163 0.97 -10.52 -23.05
CA GLY A 163 -0.41 -10.68 -22.60
C GLY A 163 -0.90 -9.39 -21.92
N GLN A 164 -1.48 -9.54 -20.73
CA GLN A 164 -1.93 -8.41 -19.91
C GLN A 164 -0.83 -7.76 -19.07
N TYR A 165 0.42 -8.24 -19.13
CA TYR A 165 1.50 -7.78 -18.23
C TYR A 165 2.48 -6.85 -18.95
N GLN A 166 2.91 -5.82 -18.23
CA GLN A 166 3.93 -4.86 -18.62
C GLN A 166 5.04 -4.89 -17.58
N ILE A 167 6.28 -5.03 -18.03
CA ILE A 167 7.47 -5.04 -17.18
C ILE A 167 8.27 -3.79 -17.42
N TYR A 168 8.63 -3.14 -16.33
CA TYR A 168 9.44 -1.96 -16.29
C TYR A 168 10.72 -2.22 -15.49
N GLU A 169 11.81 -1.59 -15.91
CA GLU A 169 13.11 -1.66 -15.26
C GLU A 169 13.46 -0.31 -14.64
N ASN A 170 13.89 -0.34 -13.38
CA ASN A 170 14.36 0.83 -12.66
C ASN A 170 15.76 1.24 -13.16
N THR A 171 15.86 2.38 -13.83
CA THR A 171 17.14 2.90 -14.33
C THR A 171 17.99 3.57 -13.25
N LEU A 172 17.47 3.75 -12.04
CA LEU A 172 18.15 4.35 -10.89
C LEU A 172 18.24 3.37 -9.71
N ASN A 173 18.25 2.06 -9.97
CA ASN A 173 18.30 1.06 -8.90
C ASN A 173 19.57 1.21 -8.06
N LEU A 174 19.45 1.17 -6.73
CA LEU A 174 20.60 1.22 -5.83
C LEU A 174 20.95 -0.19 -5.31
N PRO A 175 22.24 -0.45 -5.03
CA PRO A 175 22.63 -1.72 -4.41
C PRO A 175 22.04 -1.84 -3.00
N THR A 176 21.77 -3.07 -2.58
CA THR A 176 21.13 -3.38 -1.29
C THR A 176 22.01 -2.99 -0.09
N VAL A 177 23.33 -3.04 -0.28
CA VAL A 177 24.30 -2.58 0.70
C VAL A 177 25.01 -1.36 0.15
N ARG A 178 25.05 -0.30 0.96
CA ARG A 178 25.68 0.98 0.64
C ARG A 178 26.57 1.38 1.81
N VAL A 179 27.73 1.95 1.51
CA VAL A 179 28.65 2.51 2.50
C VAL A 179 28.65 4.02 2.33
N THR A 180 28.58 4.74 3.45
CA THR A 180 28.59 6.21 3.47
C THR A 180 29.24 6.70 4.76
N ASN A 181 29.89 7.85 4.69
CA ASN A 181 30.36 8.60 5.85
C ASN A 181 29.39 9.72 6.26
N LYS A 182 28.29 9.91 5.52
CA LYS A 182 27.26 10.93 5.81
C LYS A 182 26.18 10.33 6.69
N VAL A 183 25.99 10.94 7.86
CA VAL A 183 24.97 10.55 8.84
C VAL A 183 24.05 11.73 9.08
N TYR A 184 22.75 11.54 8.89
CA TYR A 184 21.72 12.54 9.12
C TYR A 184 20.81 12.15 10.29
N ARG A 185 20.39 13.15 11.07
CA ARG A 185 19.49 12.96 12.21
C ARG A 185 18.05 12.76 11.76
N ALA A 186 17.40 11.72 12.28
CA ALA A 186 15.99 11.46 11.99
C ALA A 186 15.05 12.59 12.47
N GLU A 187 15.35 13.23 13.60
CA GLU A 187 14.46 14.23 14.23
C GLU A 187 14.26 15.50 13.38
N GLY A 188 15.16 15.78 12.43
CA GLY A 188 15.05 16.92 11.51
C GLY A 188 14.23 16.65 10.25
N LEU A 189 13.76 15.41 10.05
CA LEU A 189 13.15 14.93 8.81
C LEU A 189 11.63 14.74 8.96
N TYR A 190 10.92 15.87 9.07
CA TYR A 190 9.46 15.91 9.20
C TYR A 190 8.71 15.57 7.91
N ASN A 191 9.34 15.81 6.76
CA ASN A 191 8.75 15.57 5.44
C ASN A 191 9.30 14.26 4.86
N PRO A 192 8.44 13.32 4.41
CA PRO A 192 8.89 12.06 3.83
C PRO A 192 9.80 12.24 2.61
N ILE A 193 9.64 13.30 1.81
CA ILE A 193 10.51 13.54 0.64
C ILE A 193 11.92 13.96 1.07
N ASP A 194 12.05 14.81 2.09
CA ASP A 194 13.37 15.17 2.61
C ASP A 194 14.05 13.96 3.26
N ARG A 195 13.27 13.09 3.92
CA ARG A 195 13.76 11.82 4.46
C ARG A 195 14.30 10.90 3.37
N GLU A 196 13.54 10.70 2.29
CA GLU A 196 14.02 9.94 1.13
C GLU A 196 15.32 10.50 0.56
N HIS A 197 15.41 11.81 0.36
CA HIS A 197 16.64 12.43 -0.14
C HIS A 197 17.82 12.29 0.84
N ALA A 198 17.58 12.41 2.14
CA ALA A 198 18.60 12.16 3.16
C ALA A 198 19.11 10.71 3.11
N MET A 199 18.22 9.73 2.90
CA MET A 199 18.61 8.33 2.72
C MET A 199 19.32 8.03 1.38
N LEU A 200 19.00 8.80 0.34
CA LEU A 200 19.74 8.74 -0.92
C LEU A 200 21.15 9.31 -0.75
N ASP A 201 21.31 10.37 0.04
CA ASP A 201 22.60 11.04 0.27
C ASP A 201 23.46 10.33 1.33
N GLY A 202 22.85 9.65 2.32
CA GLY A 202 23.53 9.06 3.47
C GLY A 202 22.68 8.09 4.27
N ILE A 203 23.04 7.86 5.54
CA ILE A 203 22.25 7.06 6.49
C ILE A 203 21.49 7.98 7.44
N VAL A 204 20.23 7.65 7.73
CA VAL A 204 19.41 8.36 8.71
C VAL A 204 19.42 7.57 10.02
N ILE A 205 19.84 8.20 11.12
CA ILE A 205 19.95 7.58 12.45
C ILE A 205 19.30 8.50 13.48
N SER A 206 18.55 7.94 14.42
CA SER A 206 18.01 8.69 15.56
C SER A 206 19.14 9.21 16.46
N HIS A 207 18.99 10.44 16.92
CA HIS A 207 19.84 11.12 17.89
C HIS A 207 21.32 11.30 17.47
N LYS A 208 21.68 11.02 16.21
CA LYS A 208 23.06 11.06 15.71
C LYS A 208 23.14 11.60 14.28
N GLY A 209 24.16 12.40 14.00
CA GLY A 209 24.45 12.95 12.67
C GLY A 209 24.19 14.45 12.58
N GLU A 210 24.19 14.96 11.35
CA GLU A 210 23.92 16.36 11.04
C GLU A 210 22.45 16.57 10.64
N ASN A 211 22.00 17.82 10.64
CA ASN A 211 20.68 18.16 10.11
C ASN A 211 20.71 18.09 8.57
N TYR A 212 19.70 17.46 7.96
CA TYR A 212 19.57 17.47 6.52
C TYR A 212 19.06 18.84 6.04
N PRO A 213 19.66 19.45 5.00
CA PRO A 213 19.14 20.68 4.41
C PRO A 213 17.80 20.36 3.72
N GLN A 214 16.68 20.71 4.36
CA GLN A 214 15.34 20.50 3.81
C GLN A 214 15.19 21.23 2.48
N LYS A 215 14.79 20.49 1.43
CA LYS A 215 14.72 20.98 0.04
C LYS A 215 13.32 20.87 -0.53
N ALA A 216 12.52 19.92 -0.06
CA ALA A 216 11.21 19.64 -0.64
C ALA A 216 10.21 20.74 -0.25
N LYS A 217 9.58 21.32 -1.28
CA LYS A 217 8.64 22.43 -1.13
C LYS A 217 7.21 21.90 -1.16
N ASN A 218 6.36 22.39 -0.26
CA ASN A 218 4.94 22.16 -0.34
C ASN A 218 4.34 22.98 -1.51
N LEU A 219 3.78 22.29 -2.50
CA LEU A 219 3.26 22.90 -3.73
C LEU A 219 1.75 23.19 -3.65
N LEU A 220 1.07 22.92 -2.53
CA LEU A 220 -0.38 23.12 -2.39
C LEU A 220 -0.78 24.58 -2.61
N ASN A 221 0.00 25.54 -2.10
CA ASN A 221 -0.26 26.98 -2.30
C ASN A 221 -0.17 27.42 -3.77
N SER A 222 0.52 26.63 -4.60
CA SER A 222 0.64 26.87 -6.04
C SER A 222 -0.27 25.95 -6.87
N THR A 223 -1.10 25.13 -6.23
CA THR A 223 -1.94 24.14 -6.90
C THR A 223 -3.39 24.63 -6.94
N THR A 224 -3.98 24.63 -8.13
CA THR A 224 -5.41 24.90 -8.26
C THR A 224 -6.19 23.60 -8.08
N MET A 225 -7.19 23.60 -7.19
CA MET A 225 -8.08 22.47 -6.98
C MET A 225 -9.43 22.73 -7.64
N SER A 226 -9.84 21.84 -8.54
CA SER A 226 -11.21 21.78 -9.07
C SER A 226 -11.86 20.46 -8.66
N HIS A 227 -13.19 20.43 -8.67
CA HIS A 227 -13.94 19.25 -8.23
C HIS A 227 -15.17 19.04 -9.10
N LYS A 228 -15.55 17.77 -9.27
CA LYS A 228 -16.75 17.35 -10.01
C LYS A 228 -17.60 16.44 -9.13
N ASN A 229 -18.91 16.70 -9.13
CA ASN A 229 -19.91 16.00 -8.32
C ASN A 229 -19.61 16.02 -6.80
N ILE A 230 -18.92 17.04 -6.33
CA ILE A 230 -18.57 17.26 -4.93
C ILE A 230 -19.13 18.62 -4.52
N LYS A 231 -19.69 18.73 -3.32
CA LYS A 231 -19.96 19.99 -2.63
C LYS A 231 -19.09 20.02 -1.39
N LEU A 232 -18.16 20.97 -1.37
CA LEU A 232 -17.40 21.29 -0.18
C LEU A 232 -18.32 22.02 0.81
N ARG A 233 -18.43 21.50 2.02
CA ARG A 233 -19.20 22.10 3.12
C ARG A 233 -18.25 22.75 4.12
N GLN A 234 -18.81 23.56 5.00
CA GLN A 234 -18.10 24.03 6.19
C GLN A 234 -17.60 22.83 7.02
N ASN A 235 -16.51 23.02 7.77
CA ASN A 235 -15.83 22.00 8.58
C ASN A 235 -15.20 20.85 7.78
N HIS A 236 -14.64 21.12 6.59
CA HIS A 236 -13.92 20.14 5.78
C HIS A 236 -14.75 18.92 5.34
N ARG A 237 -16.09 19.02 5.37
CA ARG A 237 -16.97 17.91 4.97
C ARG A 237 -17.18 17.92 3.45
N ILE A 238 -17.04 16.75 2.84
CA ILE A 238 -17.27 16.53 1.43
C ILE A 238 -18.64 15.86 1.26
N GLN A 239 -19.55 16.50 0.53
CA GLN A 239 -20.81 15.89 0.14
C GLN A 239 -20.76 15.50 -1.33
N LEU A 240 -20.97 14.22 -1.63
CA LEU A 240 -21.10 13.75 -3.01
C LEU A 240 -22.49 14.11 -3.53
N THR A 241 -22.55 14.67 -4.75
CA THR A 241 -23.83 14.96 -5.43
C THR A 241 -24.25 13.86 -6.38
N LYS A 242 -23.39 12.84 -6.60
CA LYS A 242 -23.63 11.61 -7.36
C LYS A 242 -22.94 10.44 -6.64
N ALA A 243 -23.11 9.22 -7.16
CA ALA A 243 -22.45 8.02 -6.61
C ALA A 243 -20.91 8.15 -6.54
N THR A 244 -20.30 8.91 -7.45
CA THR A 244 -18.86 9.20 -7.45
C THR A 244 -18.57 10.68 -7.67
N GLY A 245 -17.49 11.16 -7.05
CA GLY A 245 -16.96 12.49 -7.20
C GLY A 245 -15.46 12.45 -7.52
N SER A 246 -14.92 13.52 -8.07
CA SER A 246 -13.50 13.62 -8.38
C SER A 246 -12.92 14.96 -7.98
N LEU A 247 -11.72 14.94 -7.42
CA LEU A 247 -10.87 16.11 -7.19
C LEU A 247 -9.78 16.12 -8.25
N GLN A 248 -9.55 17.27 -8.86
CA GLN A 248 -8.47 17.48 -9.80
C GLN A 248 -7.55 18.57 -9.27
N LEU A 249 -6.30 18.18 -9.05
CA LEU A 249 -5.22 19.09 -8.65
C LEU A 249 -4.42 19.47 -9.90
N LYS A 250 -4.32 20.77 -10.17
CA LYS A 250 -3.59 21.31 -11.32
C LYS A 250 -2.40 22.13 -10.83
N ILE A 251 -1.20 21.58 -11.03
CA ILE A 251 0.07 22.27 -10.79
C ILE A 251 0.45 23.07 -12.05
N PRO A 252 0.81 24.36 -11.93
CA PRO A 252 1.30 25.19 -13.04
C PRO A 252 2.43 24.53 -13.82
N LYS A 253 2.44 24.69 -15.15
CA LYS A 253 3.39 24.00 -16.05
C LYS A 253 4.86 24.29 -15.70
N ASN A 254 5.18 25.54 -15.39
CA ASN A 254 6.52 26.00 -15.00
C ASN A 254 7.03 25.33 -13.72
N ILE A 255 6.16 25.08 -12.74
CA ILE A 255 6.50 24.34 -11.51
C ILE A 255 6.60 22.85 -11.84
N ARG A 256 5.61 22.31 -12.55
CA ARG A 256 5.55 20.87 -12.87
C ARG A 256 6.79 20.38 -13.61
N GLN A 257 7.38 21.20 -14.48
CA GLN A 257 8.58 20.85 -15.24
C GLN A 257 9.85 20.75 -14.38
N GLN A 258 9.84 21.27 -13.15
CA GLN A 258 10.98 21.21 -12.23
C GLN A 258 11.08 19.87 -11.49
N TYR A 259 10.02 19.06 -11.51
CA TYR A 259 9.93 17.81 -10.77
C TYR A 259 9.60 16.65 -11.72
N LYS A 260 10.04 15.44 -11.35
CA LYS A 260 9.76 14.21 -12.12
C LYS A 260 8.53 13.48 -11.60
N ASP A 261 8.44 13.37 -10.29
CA ASP A 261 7.35 12.73 -9.56
C ASP A 261 6.81 13.68 -8.48
N PHE A 262 5.58 13.43 -8.02
CA PHE A 262 4.91 14.19 -6.97
C PHE A 262 4.36 13.23 -5.92
N LEU A 263 4.46 13.62 -4.64
CA LEU A 263 3.81 12.92 -3.54
C LEU A 263 2.58 13.73 -3.09
N LEU A 264 1.43 13.06 -3.04
CA LEU A 264 0.21 13.59 -2.46
C LEU A 264 -0.06 12.85 -1.15
N ILE A 265 -0.11 13.60 -0.06
CA ILE A 265 -0.49 13.11 1.26
C ILE A 265 -1.91 13.60 1.55
N ILE A 266 -2.78 12.69 1.95
CA ILE A 266 -4.16 12.99 2.34
C ILE A 266 -4.28 12.63 3.81
N ASN A 267 -4.41 13.64 4.67
CA ASN A 267 -4.70 13.43 6.09
C ASN A 267 -6.22 13.35 6.26
N SER A 268 -6.72 12.20 6.68
CA SER A 268 -8.13 11.97 7.00
C SER A 268 -8.46 12.31 8.45
#